data_AF-H8H2B3-F1
#
_entry.id   AF-H8H2B3-F1
#
_cell.length_a   1.000
_cell.length_b   1.000
_cell.length_c   1.000
_cell.angle_alpha   90.00
_cell.angle_beta   90.00
_cell.angle_gamma   90.00
#
_symmetry.space_group_name_H-M   'P 1'
#
loop_
_entity.id
_entity.type
_entity.pdbx_description
1 polymer ?
#
loop_
_entity_poly.entity_id
_entity_poly.type
_entity_poly.pdbx_seq_one_letter_code
_entity_poly.pdbx_strand_id
1 'polypeptide(L)'
;MGGATLGPPEQLQSVPVSLGGPLDVSELGLAPNTKAIPLGGRQAAQRTLESFLTTRGVDYMREMSSPLTAEDSCSRLSAPLVFGTLSLREVVQATRQRLAAVKGDPAADPRWVRSLRSFESRLHWHCHFMQRLESEPAMEFRNLNRAFDDLRPEWNQEHFDRWAAGQTGYPLQDACMRMLAQTGWLNFRMRAMTISFSSQLLWLHWRVPGEFLAHHWLDNEPGIHWAQVQMQSSTVGINRVRIYNPIKQARDQDPTGDFIRRWVPELADVPTDFIHAPWEWSGASRLKYPAPIVNAERAIRAAKARITAVRETAFFEEEARRVYALHGSRKKAVVRAERRALGLPEKPVRQVRRSSRVLIMAGQPNLFDAIPGASRPVMPAGLPESWRVALAAEFAAPSFHALKDFLVEERRTHTVYPPAPDVFNALRLTPLENVRVLILGQDPYHGAGQAHGLSFSVRPGVRVPPSLQNIYKELQTDLPGFTPPRHGDLRAWAEQGVLLLNAVLTVRAGEANSHAGKGWEGFTDAVIRAVNAKPGRVVFVLWGAYARKKAKLITGRQHVIIESAHPSPLSMARFMGSRPFSKVNAALEEAGEAPIDWQLPLKVEGD
;
A
#
# COMPACT_ATOMS: atom_id res chain seq x y z
N MET A 1 18.14 -56.85 21.39
CA MET A 1 19.50 -56.74 21.96
C MET A 1 19.64 -55.38 22.61
N GLY A 2 19.51 -55.31 23.93
CA GLY A 2 19.73 -54.07 24.69
C GLY A 2 21.21 -53.89 24.95
N GLY A 3 21.90 -53.14 24.09
CA GLY A 3 23.26 -52.69 24.35
C GLY A 3 23.24 -51.58 25.41
N ALA A 4 24.16 -51.64 26.36
CA ALA A 4 24.34 -50.60 27.37
C ALA A 4 24.60 -49.25 26.68
N THR A 5 23.84 -48.23 27.07
CA THR A 5 24.08 -46.84 26.66
C THR A 5 25.45 -46.42 27.16
N LEU A 6 26.38 -46.13 26.25
CA LEU A 6 27.68 -45.58 26.62
C LEU A 6 27.46 -44.20 27.28
N GLY A 7 28.12 -43.99 28.42
CA GLY A 7 28.15 -42.69 29.07
C GLY A 7 28.82 -41.64 28.19
N PRO A 8 28.54 -40.34 28.38
CA PRO A 8 29.24 -39.29 27.67
C PRO A 8 30.75 -39.40 27.96
N PRO A 9 31.62 -39.26 26.95
CA PRO A 9 33.07 -39.36 27.16
C PRO A 9 33.54 -38.27 28.12
N GLU A 10 34.39 -38.63 29.08
CA GLU A 10 34.97 -37.68 30.04
C GLU A 10 35.87 -36.64 29.35
N GLN A 11 36.42 -36.98 28.18
CA GLN A 11 37.25 -36.12 27.37
C GLN A 11 37.12 -36.47 25.88
N LEU A 12 37.04 -35.46 25.01
CA LEU A 12 37.18 -35.65 23.57
C LEU A 12 38.67 -35.74 23.23
N GLN A 13 39.14 -36.90 22.76
CA GLN A 13 40.49 -37.05 22.21
C GLN A 13 40.47 -36.66 20.73
N SER A 14 41.37 -35.79 20.31
CA SER A 14 41.53 -35.43 18.89
C SER A 14 42.07 -36.64 18.11
N VAL A 15 41.44 -36.97 17.00
CA VAL A 15 41.99 -37.97 16.07
C VAL A 15 43.06 -37.27 15.23
N PRO A 16 44.29 -37.81 15.09
CA PRO A 16 45.36 -37.20 14.32
C PRO A 16 45.12 -37.41 12.82
N VAL A 17 44.05 -36.83 12.30
CA VAL A 17 43.74 -36.80 10.87
C VAL A 17 43.99 -35.38 10.39
N SER A 18 44.95 -35.22 9.47
CA SER A 18 45.04 -34.00 8.67
C SER A 18 43.90 -34.03 7.66
N LEU A 19 42.83 -33.27 7.94
CA LEU A 19 41.65 -33.20 7.07
C LEU A 19 41.88 -32.35 5.80
N GLY A 20 43.11 -31.84 5.60
CA GLY A 20 43.34 -30.71 4.71
C GLY A 20 42.71 -29.43 5.28
N GLY A 21 42.97 -28.29 4.64
CA GLY A 21 42.18 -27.09 4.90
C GLY A 21 40.71 -27.32 4.51
N PRO A 22 39.79 -26.40 4.85
CA PRO A 22 38.44 -26.45 4.31
C PRO A 22 38.50 -26.47 2.78
N LEU A 23 37.77 -27.39 2.16
CA LEU A 23 37.68 -27.49 0.71
C LEU A 23 36.99 -26.24 0.15
N ASP A 24 37.55 -25.70 -0.94
CA ASP A 24 36.92 -24.65 -1.70
C ASP A 24 35.74 -25.22 -2.51
N VAL A 25 34.77 -24.36 -2.83
CA VAL A 25 33.56 -24.72 -3.60
C VAL A 25 33.92 -25.38 -4.95
N SER A 26 35.01 -24.94 -5.58
CA SER A 26 35.52 -25.52 -6.81
C SER A 26 36.07 -26.94 -6.62
N GLU A 27 36.65 -27.25 -5.46
CA GLU A 27 37.17 -28.59 -5.13
C GLU A 27 36.04 -29.59 -4.87
N LEU A 28 34.84 -29.10 -4.53
CA LEU A 28 33.61 -29.89 -4.40
C LEU A 28 32.88 -30.09 -5.75
N GLY A 29 33.43 -29.58 -6.86
CA GLY A 29 32.79 -29.63 -8.19
C GLY A 29 31.54 -28.75 -8.28
N LEU A 30 31.37 -27.80 -7.36
CA LEU A 30 30.23 -26.89 -7.32
C LEU A 30 30.57 -25.57 -8.01
N ALA A 31 29.58 -24.98 -8.68
CA ALA A 31 29.73 -23.66 -9.25
C ALA A 31 29.87 -22.60 -8.13
N PRO A 32 30.69 -21.56 -8.33
CA PRO A 32 30.80 -20.47 -7.36
C PRO A 32 29.45 -19.77 -7.19
N ASN A 33 29.13 -19.41 -5.94
CA ASN A 33 27.94 -18.63 -5.65
C ASN A 33 28.10 -17.20 -6.23
N THR A 34 27.18 -16.79 -7.08
CA THR A 34 27.18 -15.46 -7.71
C THR A 34 26.34 -14.44 -6.94
N LYS A 35 25.69 -14.84 -5.84
CA LYS A 35 24.86 -13.95 -5.03
C LYS A 35 25.70 -12.95 -4.24
N ALA A 36 25.25 -11.70 -4.19
CA ALA A 36 25.74 -10.71 -3.26
C ALA A 36 25.18 -11.00 -1.85
N ILE A 37 25.95 -11.73 -1.04
CA ILE A 37 25.56 -12.12 0.32
C ILE A 37 26.32 -11.29 1.38
N PRO A 38 25.70 -11.01 2.55
CA PRO A 38 26.40 -10.36 3.66
C PRO A 38 27.57 -11.20 4.17
N LEU A 39 28.56 -10.54 4.79
CA LEU A 39 29.67 -11.21 5.44
C LEU A 39 29.15 -12.17 6.54
N GLY A 40 29.57 -13.43 6.46
CA GLY A 40 29.21 -14.47 7.43
C GLY A 40 30.07 -14.47 8.69
N GLY A 41 29.77 -15.40 9.59
CA GLY A 41 30.56 -15.66 10.79
C GLY A 41 30.12 -14.89 12.04
N ARG A 42 30.65 -15.34 13.18
CA ARG A 42 30.26 -14.89 14.52
C ARG A 42 30.36 -13.39 14.72
N GLN A 43 31.50 -12.79 14.37
CA GLN A 43 31.74 -11.37 14.59
C GLN A 43 30.80 -10.49 13.75
N ALA A 44 30.58 -10.86 12.48
CA ALA A 44 29.64 -10.15 11.61
C ALA A 44 28.22 -10.22 12.19
N ALA A 45 27.79 -11.40 12.62
CA ALA A 45 26.49 -11.60 13.23
C ALA A 45 26.29 -10.77 14.51
N GLN A 46 27.30 -10.69 15.38
CA GLN A 46 27.25 -9.85 16.59
C GLN A 46 27.09 -8.37 16.26
N ARG A 47 27.84 -7.84 15.28
CA ARG A 47 27.67 -6.46 14.79
C ARG A 47 26.28 -6.21 14.20
N THR A 48 25.73 -7.19 13.47
CA THR A 48 24.36 -7.11 12.94
C THR A 48 23.33 -7.04 14.07
N LEU A 49 23.47 -7.87 15.11
CA LEU A 49 22.60 -7.86 16.29
C LEU A 49 22.69 -6.54 17.06
N GLU A 50 23.91 -6.09 17.35
CA GLU A 50 24.16 -4.84 18.08
C GLU A 50 23.55 -3.65 17.35
N SER A 51 23.90 -3.45 16.07
CA SER A 51 23.36 -2.35 15.26
C SER A 51 21.84 -2.37 15.19
N PHE A 52 21.20 -3.55 15.18
CA PHE A 52 19.75 -3.65 15.23
C PHE A 52 19.18 -3.18 16.57
N LEU A 53 19.77 -3.62 17.68
CA LEU A 53 19.28 -3.30 19.02
C LEU A 53 19.54 -1.84 19.43
N THR A 54 20.55 -1.20 18.88
CA THR A 54 20.97 0.15 19.30
C THR A 54 20.59 1.25 18.32
N THR A 55 20.54 0.95 17.01
CA THR A 55 20.35 1.98 15.96
C THR A 55 19.20 1.65 15.01
N ARG A 56 19.30 0.55 14.25
CA ARG A 56 18.42 0.28 13.11
C ARG A 56 17.00 -0.17 13.49
N GLY A 57 16.85 -0.82 14.65
CA GLY A 57 15.60 -1.47 15.04
C GLY A 57 14.51 -0.56 15.57
N VAL A 58 14.74 0.76 15.71
CA VAL A 58 13.77 1.70 16.29
C VAL A 58 12.44 1.68 15.53
N ASP A 59 12.50 1.63 14.20
CA ASP A 59 11.35 1.64 13.30
C ASP A 59 10.95 0.26 12.77
N TYR A 60 11.54 -0.82 13.32
CA TYR A 60 11.29 -2.21 12.92
C TYR A 60 9.80 -2.51 12.71
N MET A 61 8.94 -2.10 13.65
CA MET A 61 7.50 -2.37 13.53
C MET A 61 6.82 -1.66 12.36
N ARG A 62 7.26 -0.45 12.03
CA ARG A 62 6.65 0.38 10.98
C ARG A 62 7.13 -0.04 9.58
N GLU A 63 8.40 -0.40 9.48
CA GLU A 63 9.12 -0.49 8.21
C GLU A 63 9.28 -1.91 7.68
N MET A 64 9.15 -2.96 8.51
CA MET A 64 9.38 -4.36 8.10
C MET A 64 8.57 -4.87 6.89
N SER A 65 7.49 -4.17 6.52
CA SER A 65 6.60 -4.57 5.41
C SER A 65 7.06 -4.09 4.04
N SER A 66 7.77 -2.97 3.97
CA SER A 66 8.23 -2.41 2.70
C SER A 66 9.57 -3.03 2.31
N PRO A 67 9.76 -3.46 1.05
CA PRO A 67 11.05 -3.96 0.60
C PRO A 67 12.11 -2.86 0.53
N LEU A 68 11.71 -1.58 0.48
CA LEU A 68 12.63 -0.43 0.49
C LEU A 68 13.33 -0.27 1.85
N THR A 69 12.55 -0.34 2.93
CA THR A 69 13.05 -0.01 4.27
C THR A 69 13.41 -1.24 5.08
N ALA A 70 12.83 -2.40 4.78
CA ALA A 70 13.06 -3.62 5.55
C ALA A 70 14.50 -4.13 5.48
N GLU A 71 15.25 -3.81 4.42
CA GLU A 71 16.67 -4.14 4.32
C GLU A 71 17.47 -3.57 5.50
N ASP A 72 17.21 -2.30 5.82
CA ASP A 72 17.88 -1.59 6.91
C ASP A 72 17.18 -1.80 8.26
N SER A 73 15.85 -1.71 8.29
CA SER A 73 15.07 -1.65 9.53
C SER A 73 14.84 -3.02 10.18
N CYS A 74 15.00 -4.13 9.44
CA CYS A 74 14.84 -5.47 10.00
C CYS A 74 16.12 -5.99 10.64
N SER A 75 16.00 -7.00 11.51
CA SER A 75 17.15 -7.50 12.26
C SER A 75 18.27 -8.04 11.37
N ARG A 76 17.92 -8.61 10.20
CA ARG A 76 18.85 -9.34 9.32
C ARG A 76 19.53 -10.54 10.01
N LEU A 77 18.90 -11.06 11.07
CA LEU A 77 19.45 -12.14 11.90
C LEU A 77 19.00 -13.55 11.47
N SER A 78 18.16 -13.69 10.45
CA SER A 78 17.68 -15.00 10.01
C SER A 78 18.81 -15.91 9.53
N ALA A 79 19.70 -15.44 8.65
CA ALA A 79 20.87 -16.22 8.23
C ALA A 79 21.83 -16.52 9.40
N PRO A 80 22.23 -15.56 10.24
CA PRO A 80 23.02 -15.85 11.44
C PRO A 80 22.48 -16.94 12.36
N LEU A 81 21.14 -16.98 12.52
CA LEU A 81 20.46 -18.00 13.32
C LEU A 81 20.50 -19.37 12.66
N VAL A 82 20.23 -19.46 11.36
CA VAL A 82 20.26 -20.74 10.60
C VAL A 82 21.66 -21.35 10.61
N PHE A 83 22.70 -20.55 10.42
CA PHE A 83 24.09 -21.02 10.47
C PHE A 83 24.64 -21.21 11.89
N GLY A 84 23.84 -20.98 12.94
CA GLY A 84 24.28 -21.13 14.33
C GLY A 84 25.35 -20.14 14.79
N THR A 85 25.66 -19.11 14.00
CA THR A 85 26.64 -18.07 14.35
C THR A 85 26.14 -17.18 15.49
N LEU A 86 24.82 -17.11 15.71
CA LEU A 86 24.20 -16.61 16.93
C LEU A 86 23.22 -17.65 17.46
N SER A 87 23.18 -17.84 18.78
CA SER A 87 22.12 -18.66 19.38
C SER A 87 20.85 -17.84 19.56
N LEU A 88 19.68 -18.47 19.40
CA LEU A 88 18.40 -17.80 19.63
C LEU A 88 18.28 -17.27 21.08
N ARG A 89 18.85 -18.01 22.04
CA ARG A 89 18.86 -17.64 23.47
C ARG A 89 19.62 -16.35 23.72
N GLU A 90 20.78 -16.20 23.11
CA GLU A 90 21.59 -14.98 23.15
C GLU A 90 20.83 -13.79 22.58
N VAL A 91 20.20 -13.95 21.41
CA VAL A 91 19.41 -12.86 20.78
C VAL A 91 18.24 -12.42 21.69
N VAL A 92 17.54 -13.37 22.32
CA VAL A 92 16.46 -13.06 23.28
C VAL A 92 17.00 -12.33 24.50
N GLN A 93 18.12 -12.79 25.09
CA GLN A 93 18.72 -12.16 26.26
C GLN A 93 19.19 -10.72 25.95
N ALA A 94 19.89 -10.52 24.84
CA ALA A 94 20.33 -9.20 24.39
C ALA A 94 19.14 -8.26 24.12
N THR A 95 18.07 -8.78 23.49
CA THR A 95 16.84 -8.02 23.26
C THR A 95 16.19 -7.58 24.57
N ARG A 96 16.12 -8.47 25.56
CA ARG A 96 15.54 -8.17 26.89
C ARG A 96 16.39 -7.18 27.68
N GLN A 97 17.71 -7.30 27.63
CA GLN A 97 18.63 -6.34 28.23
C GLN A 97 18.43 -4.95 27.62
N ARG A 98 18.39 -4.86 26.28
CA ARG A 98 18.12 -3.59 25.60
C ARG A 98 16.73 -3.04 25.94
N LEU A 99 15.71 -3.90 25.97
CA LEU A 99 14.35 -3.50 26.35
C LEU A 99 14.29 -2.97 27.78
N ALA A 100 15.02 -3.56 28.71
CA ALA A 100 15.13 -3.06 30.08
C ALA A 100 15.82 -1.69 30.13
N ALA A 101 16.90 -1.51 29.37
CA ALA A 101 17.65 -0.25 29.31
C ALA A 101 16.81 0.92 28.77
N VAL A 102 16.03 0.71 27.70
CA VAL A 102 15.22 1.77 27.09
C VAL A 102 13.87 1.97 27.79
N LYS A 103 13.47 1.08 28.68
CA LYS A 103 12.17 1.15 29.36
C LYS A 103 12.28 2.07 30.57
N GLY A 104 11.71 3.26 30.46
CA GLY A 104 11.71 4.25 31.54
C GLY A 104 12.86 5.24 31.47
N ASP A 105 13.73 5.11 30.47
CA ASP A 105 14.71 6.13 30.10
C ASP A 105 13.99 7.28 29.35
N PRO A 106 13.90 8.49 29.91
CA PRO A 106 13.24 9.63 29.26
C PRO A 106 13.99 10.12 28.01
N ALA A 107 15.27 9.76 27.84
CA ALA A 107 16.06 10.11 26.66
C ALA A 107 15.90 9.09 25.52
N ALA A 108 15.35 7.90 25.79
CA ALA A 108 15.16 6.88 24.78
C ALA A 108 13.93 7.15 23.90
N ASP A 109 14.06 6.92 22.58
CA ASP A 109 12.92 7.02 21.67
C ASP A 109 11.80 6.05 22.11
N PRO A 110 10.56 6.53 22.33
CA PRO A 110 9.47 5.72 22.85
C PRO A 110 9.08 4.55 21.93
N ARG A 111 9.47 4.60 20.65
CA ARG A 111 9.25 3.51 19.68
C ARG A 111 10.05 2.26 20.00
N TRP A 112 11.20 2.37 20.65
CA TRP A 112 12.07 1.22 20.97
C TRP A 112 11.35 0.12 21.73
N VAL A 113 10.61 0.47 22.79
CA VAL A 113 9.88 -0.51 23.61
C VAL A 113 8.92 -1.33 22.76
N ARG A 114 8.21 -0.68 21.82
CA ARG A 114 7.25 -1.34 20.94
C ARG A 114 7.95 -2.20 19.88
N SER A 115 9.03 -1.71 19.29
CA SER A 115 9.81 -2.44 18.29
C SER A 115 10.50 -3.67 18.85
N LEU A 116 11.14 -3.57 20.03
CA LEU A 116 11.82 -4.71 20.67
C LEU A 116 10.84 -5.78 21.14
N ARG A 117 9.69 -5.41 21.71
CA ARG A 117 8.62 -6.37 22.05
C ARG A 117 8.06 -7.06 20.80
N SER A 118 7.90 -6.31 19.71
CA SER A 118 7.51 -6.88 18.42
C SER A 118 8.55 -7.89 17.96
N PHE A 119 9.84 -7.55 17.99
CA PHE A 119 10.94 -8.41 17.61
C PHE A 119 11.01 -9.70 18.44
N GLU A 120 10.99 -9.60 19.77
CA GLU A 120 10.98 -10.77 20.67
C GLU A 120 9.80 -11.70 20.35
N SER A 121 8.62 -11.15 20.07
CA SER A 121 7.48 -11.97 19.64
C SER A 121 7.76 -12.76 18.35
N ARG A 122 8.60 -12.28 17.43
CA ARG A 122 8.99 -13.03 16.20
C ARG A 122 10.00 -14.12 16.50
N LEU A 123 10.86 -13.94 17.49
CA LEU A 123 11.76 -15.00 17.99
C LEU A 123 10.95 -16.18 18.56
N HIS A 124 9.81 -15.92 19.20
CA HIS A 124 8.89 -16.99 19.61
C HIS A 124 8.21 -17.68 18.41
N TRP A 125 7.88 -16.93 17.34
CA TRP A 125 7.33 -17.52 16.11
C TRP A 125 8.31 -18.48 15.43
N HIS A 126 9.60 -18.18 15.48
CA HIS A 126 10.65 -19.09 15.01
C HIS A 126 10.49 -20.48 15.66
N CYS A 127 10.53 -20.56 17.00
CA CYS A 127 10.35 -21.83 17.71
C CYS A 127 9.01 -22.50 17.42
N HIS A 128 7.91 -21.73 17.36
CA HIS A 128 6.58 -22.26 17.07
C HIS A 128 6.53 -22.97 15.71
N PHE A 129 7.21 -22.44 14.69
CA PHE A 129 7.26 -23.09 13.38
C PHE A 129 8.16 -24.32 13.35
N MET A 130 9.28 -24.31 14.07
CA MET A 130 10.12 -25.50 14.24
C MET A 130 9.34 -26.65 14.89
N GLN A 131 8.66 -26.37 16.01
CA GLN A 131 7.83 -27.35 16.71
C GLN A 131 6.74 -27.94 15.81
N ARG A 132 6.16 -27.12 14.91
CA ARG A 132 5.16 -27.59 13.96
C ARG A 132 5.71 -28.66 13.02
N LEU A 133 6.91 -28.45 12.46
CA LEU A 133 7.55 -29.45 11.61
C LEU A 133 7.89 -30.72 12.41
N GLU A 134 8.46 -30.57 13.61
CA GLU A 134 8.76 -31.69 14.51
C GLU A 134 7.51 -32.53 14.83
N SER A 135 6.37 -31.86 15.02
CA SER A 135 5.10 -32.51 15.37
C SER A 135 4.37 -33.12 14.16
N GLU A 136 4.61 -32.62 12.94
CA GLU A 136 4.00 -33.15 11.71
C GLU A 136 4.96 -33.03 10.51
N PRO A 137 6.02 -33.87 10.43
CA PRO A 137 7.07 -33.75 9.40
C PRO A 137 6.56 -33.87 7.97
N ALA A 138 5.46 -34.59 7.79
CA ALA A 138 4.85 -34.77 6.48
C ALA A 138 4.31 -33.46 5.85
N MET A 139 4.27 -32.34 6.58
CA MET A 139 3.89 -31.04 6.03
C MET A 139 4.82 -30.53 4.91
N GLU A 140 6.00 -31.13 4.74
CA GLU A 140 6.84 -30.89 3.56
C GLU A 140 6.24 -31.45 2.26
N PHE A 141 5.49 -32.56 2.36
CA PHE A 141 5.03 -33.32 1.19
C PHE A 141 3.54 -33.18 0.92
N ARG A 142 2.73 -32.94 1.96
CA ARG A 142 1.26 -32.88 1.87
C ARG A 142 0.68 -31.71 2.63
N ASN A 143 -0.55 -31.32 2.30
CA ASN A 143 -1.20 -30.22 3.01
C ASN A 143 -1.46 -30.58 4.47
N LEU A 144 -1.29 -29.59 5.36
CA LEU A 144 -1.64 -29.71 6.77
C LEU A 144 -3.13 -30.02 6.93
N ASN A 145 -4.00 -29.36 6.15
CA ASN A 145 -5.39 -29.76 6.06
C ASN A 145 -5.58 -30.57 4.77
N ARG A 146 -5.84 -31.87 4.92
CA ARG A 146 -5.87 -32.83 3.81
C ARG A 146 -7.04 -32.62 2.84
N ALA A 147 -8.06 -31.85 3.22
CA ALA A 147 -9.13 -31.50 2.28
C ALA A 147 -8.63 -30.66 1.08
N PHE A 148 -7.42 -30.10 1.17
CA PHE A 148 -6.79 -29.36 0.07
C PHE A 148 -5.84 -30.19 -0.80
N ASP A 149 -5.66 -31.50 -0.55
CA ASP A 149 -4.71 -32.34 -1.29
C ASP A 149 -4.93 -32.29 -2.80
N ASP A 150 -6.19 -32.29 -3.25
CA ASP A 150 -6.55 -32.21 -4.68
C ASP A 150 -6.93 -30.80 -5.16
N LEU A 151 -6.58 -29.73 -4.41
CA LEU A 151 -7.00 -28.36 -4.76
C LEU A 151 -6.39 -27.87 -6.09
N ARG A 152 -5.20 -28.35 -6.45
CA ARG A 152 -4.43 -27.91 -7.62
C ARG A 152 -3.76 -29.11 -8.33
N PRO A 153 -4.55 -29.94 -9.03
CA PRO A 153 -4.02 -31.15 -9.66
C PRO A 153 -3.28 -30.86 -10.98
N GLU A 154 -3.58 -29.73 -11.62
CA GLU A 154 -3.00 -29.33 -12.91
C GLU A 154 -1.66 -28.60 -12.72
N TRP A 155 -0.73 -28.82 -13.65
CA TRP A 155 0.56 -28.13 -13.72
C TRP A 155 0.67 -27.28 -14.99
N ASN A 156 1.22 -26.08 -14.86
CA ASN A 156 1.53 -25.20 -15.98
C ASN A 156 3.00 -24.78 -15.89
N GLN A 157 3.81 -25.33 -16.81
CA GLN A 157 5.26 -25.10 -16.83
C GLN A 157 5.62 -23.64 -17.15
N GLU A 158 4.93 -23.02 -18.13
CA GLU A 158 5.19 -21.63 -18.51
C GLU A 158 4.94 -20.66 -17.34
N HIS A 159 3.86 -20.87 -16.60
CA HIS A 159 3.56 -20.09 -15.40
C HIS A 159 4.68 -20.19 -14.37
N PHE A 160 5.19 -21.40 -14.13
CA PHE A 160 6.29 -21.61 -13.20
C PHE A 160 7.58 -20.94 -13.69
N ASP A 161 7.96 -21.13 -14.95
CA ASP A 161 9.20 -20.59 -15.52
C ASP A 161 9.20 -19.07 -15.49
N ARG A 162 8.10 -18.43 -15.91
CA ARG A 162 7.95 -16.97 -15.88
C ARG A 162 7.95 -16.40 -14.46
N TRP A 163 7.38 -17.13 -13.50
CA TRP A 163 7.44 -16.74 -12.09
C TRP A 163 8.85 -16.87 -11.52
N ALA A 164 9.52 -18.00 -11.76
CA ALA A 164 10.89 -18.26 -11.31
C ALA A 164 11.88 -17.23 -11.87
N ALA A 165 11.72 -16.84 -13.14
CA ALA A 165 12.56 -15.86 -13.83
C ALA A 165 12.26 -14.40 -13.48
N GLY A 166 11.17 -14.09 -12.74
CA GLY A 166 10.74 -12.71 -12.52
C GLY A 166 10.33 -12.01 -13.83
N GLN A 167 9.48 -12.68 -14.61
CA GLN A 167 8.95 -12.24 -15.92
C GLN A 167 7.42 -12.43 -15.99
N THR A 168 6.73 -12.26 -14.86
CA THR A 168 5.27 -12.41 -14.77
C THR A 168 4.51 -11.23 -15.38
N GLY A 169 5.19 -10.11 -15.63
CA GLY A 169 4.57 -8.87 -16.06
C GLY A 169 4.01 -8.04 -14.90
N TYR A 170 4.22 -8.46 -13.65
CA TYR A 170 3.83 -7.72 -12.44
C TYR A 170 5.07 -7.15 -11.74
N PRO A 171 5.32 -5.83 -11.83
CA PRO A 171 6.63 -5.24 -11.50
C PRO A 171 7.16 -5.55 -10.10
N LEU A 172 6.32 -5.45 -9.06
CA LEU A 172 6.76 -5.77 -7.71
C LEU A 172 7.08 -7.27 -7.54
N GLN A 173 6.30 -8.17 -8.15
CA GLN A 173 6.55 -9.61 -8.11
C GLN A 173 7.88 -9.93 -8.81
N ASP A 174 8.09 -9.36 -9.98
CA ASP A 174 9.28 -9.58 -10.79
C ASP A 174 10.53 -9.00 -10.11
N ALA A 175 10.43 -7.79 -9.53
CA ALA A 175 11.47 -7.19 -8.70
C ALA A 175 11.85 -8.08 -7.50
N CYS A 176 10.87 -8.69 -6.83
CA CYS A 176 11.13 -9.59 -5.71
C CYS A 176 11.92 -10.85 -6.13
N MET A 177 11.53 -11.47 -7.25
CA MET A 177 12.21 -12.67 -7.74
C MET A 177 13.63 -12.37 -8.20
N ARG A 178 13.84 -11.22 -8.84
CA ARG A 178 15.17 -10.76 -9.27
C ARG A 178 16.07 -10.39 -8.08
N MET A 179 15.53 -9.71 -7.08
CA MET A 179 16.25 -9.45 -5.82
C MET A 179 16.66 -10.76 -5.14
N LEU A 180 15.75 -11.72 -5.04
CA LEU A 180 16.04 -13.03 -4.46
C LEU A 180 17.15 -13.76 -5.23
N ALA A 181 17.08 -13.76 -6.56
CA ALA A 181 18.09 -14.39 -7.40
C ALA A 181 19.49 -13.81 -7.12
N GLN A 182 19.60 -12.50 -6.90
CA GLN A 182 20.90 -11.85 -6.66
C GLN A 182 21.36 -11.81 -5.20
N THR A 183 20.46 -11.78 -4.22
CA THR A 183 20.82 -11.52 -2.81
C THR A 183 20.53 -12.68 -1.87
N GLY A 184 19.68 -13.60 -2.29
CA GLY A 184 19.20 -14.69 -1.43
C GLY A 184 18.26 -14.25 -0.30
N TRP A 185 17.74 -13.02 -0.34
CA TRP A 185 16.92 -12.48 0.75
C TRP A 185 15.74 -11.64 0.26
N LEU A 186 14.61 -11.79 0.95
CA LEU A 186 13.44 -10.91 0.88
C LEU A 186 12.89 -10.67 2.29
N ASN A 187 12.23 -9.53 2.51
CA ASN A 187 11.45 -9.34 3.73
C ASN A 187 10.19 -10.23 3.71
N PHE A 188 9.65 -10.52 4.90
CA PHE A 188 8.54 -11.47 5.05
C PHE A 188 7.34 -11.17 4.14
N ARG A 189 6.94 -9.90 4.01
CA ARG A 189 5.75 -9.54 3.22
C ARG A 189 5.93 -9.89 1.74
N MET A 190 7.12 -9.69 1.18
CA MET A 190 7.41 -10.04 -0.21
C MET A 190 7.53 -11.56 -0.42
N ARG A 191 8.06 -12.31 0.57
CA ARG A 191 8.01 -13.79 0.55
C ARG A 191 6.56 -14.29 0.51
N ALA A 192 5.70 -13.73 1.36
CA ALA A 192 4.29 -14.10 1.41
C ALA A 192 3.55 -13.77 0.11
N MET A 193 3.81 -12.59 -0.46
CA MET A 193 3.27 -12.20 -1.76
C MET A 193 3.72 -13.16 -2.86
N THR A 194 5.01 -13.55 -2.89
CA THR A 194 5.59 -14.43 -3.92
C THR A 194 4.94 -15.82 -3.93
N ILE A 195 4.73 -16.42 -2.76
CA ILE A 195 3.98 -17.70 -2.64
C ILE A 195 2.49 -17.51 -2.98
N SER A 196 1.89 -16.41 -2.52
CA SER A 196 0.49 -16.12 -2.83
C SER A 196 0.27 -15.96 -4.34
N PHE A 197 1.19 -15.28 -5.02
CA PHE A 197 1.16 -15.08 -6.46
C PHE A 197 1.20 -16.43 -7.20
N SER A 198 2.18 -17.29 -6.90
CA SER A 198 2.27 -18.60 -7.56
C SER A 198 1.04 -19.50 -7.27
N SER A 199 0.61 -19.56 -6.02
CA SER A 199 -0.46 -20.49 -5.60
C SER A 199 -1.89 -20.01 -5.88
N GLN A 200 -2.14 -18.70 -5.98
CA GLN A 200 -3.50 -18.17 -6.20
C GLN A 200 -3.68 -17.39 -7.50
N LEU A 201 -2.65 -16.71 -8.00
CA LEU A 201 -2.77 -16.01 -9.29
C LEU A 201 -2.39 -16.92 -10.45
N LEU A 202 -1.32 -17.71 -10.31
CA LEU A 202 -0.88 -18.66 -11.33
C LEU A 202 -1.47 -20.07 -11.15
N TRP A 203 -2.14 -20.30 -10.01
CA TRP A 203 -2.77 -21.56 -9.63
C TRP A 203 -1.84 -22.78 -9.58
N LEU A 204 -0.55 -22.56 -9.31
CA LEU A 204 0.44 -23.64 -9.20
C LEU A 204 0.33 -24.37 -7.85
N HIS A 205 0.60 -25.68 -7.84
CA HIS A 205 0.75 -26.43 -6.59
C HIS A 205 1.95 -25.87 -5.80
N TRP A 206 1.77 -25.64 -4.50
CA TRP A 206 2.73 -24.88 -3.67
C TRP A 206 4.10 -25.53 -3.50
N ARG A 207 4.18 -26.85 -3.65
CA ARG A 207 5.40 -27.64 -3.38
C ARG A 207 6.54 -27.27 -4.31
N VAL A 208 6.31 -27.24 -5.62
CA VAL A 208 7.37 -26.95 -6.61
C VAL A 208 7.91 -25.50 -6.47
N PRO A 209 7.08 -24.45 -6.38
CA PRO A 209 7.54 -23.12 -5.98
C PRO A 209 8.24 -23.10 -4.62
N GLY A 210 7.77 -23.88 -3.64
CA GLY A 210 8.39 -24.00 -2.33
C GLY A 210 9.81 -24.58 -2.39
N GLU A 211 10.02 -25.67 -3.13
CA GLU A 211 11.33 -26.27 -3.35
C GLU A 211 12.26 -25.29 -4.08
N PHE A 212 11.78 -24.64 -5.14
CA PHE A 212 12.56 -23.61 -5.85
C PHE A 212 13.08 -22.54 -4.90
N LEU A 213 12.20 -22.00 -4.05
CA LEU A 213 12.56 -20.93 -3.11
C LEU A 213 13.49 -21.40 -2.00
N ALA A 214 13.35 -22.64 -1.52
CA ALA A 214 14.24 -23.21 -0.49
C ALA A 214 15.71 -23.17 -0.94
N HIS A 215 15.98 -23.40 -2.24
CA HIS A 215 17.32 -23.32 -2.81
C HIS A 215 17.84 -21.89 -3.00
N HIS A 216 16.96 -20.89 -2.94
CA HIS A 216 17.32 -19.50 -3.16
C HIS A 216 17.51 -18.70 -1.87
N TRP A 217 16.86 -19.09 -0.76
CA TRP A 217 17.00 -18.39 0.51
C TRP A 217 18.35 -18.65 1.16
N LEU A 218 19.05 -17.59 1.53
CA LEU A 218 20.25 -17.68 2.39
C LEU A 218 19.89 -18.18 3.80
N ASP A 219 18.65 -17.97 4.21
CA ASP A 219 18.11 -18.27 5.54
C ASP A 219 17.02 -19.35 5.49
N ASN A 220 17.17 -20.33 4.59
CA ASN A 220 16.23 -21.45 4.53
C ASN A 220 16.27 -22.27 5.83
N GLU A 221 15.15 -22.25 6.55
CA GLU A 221 14.92 -23.06 7.74
C GLU A 221 13.66 -23.91 7.49
N PRO A 222 13.77 -25.23 7.27
CA PRO A 222 12.65 -26.06 6.83
C PRO A 222 11.38 -25.91 7.67
N GLY A 223 11.51 -25.81 9.01
CA GLY A 223 10.35 -25.66 9.88
C GLY A 223 9.57 -24.37 9.66
N ILE A 224 10.28 -23.28 9.38
CA ILE A 224 9.69 -21.97 9.06
C ILE A 224 9.19 -21.97 7.61
N HIS A 225 10.02 -22.43 6.69
CA HIS A 225 9.77 -22.38 5.25
C HIS A 225 8.47 -23.11 4.89
N TRP A 226 8.36 -24.41 5.21
CA TRP A 226 7.18 -25.19 4.82
C TRP A 226 5.90 -24.71 5.51
N ALA A 227 6.00 -24.28 6.77
CA ALA A 227 4.85 -23.72 7.48
C ALA A 227 4.37 -22.42 6.84
N GLN A 228 5.27 -21.58 6.36
CA GLN A 228 4.95 -20.34 5.67
C GLN A 228 4.44 -20.57 4.25
N VAL A 229 5.07 -21.46 3.48
CA VAL A 229 4.62 -21.84 2.14
C VAL A 229 3.15 -22.25 2.19
N GLN A 230 2.79 -23.24 3.01
CA GLN A 230 1.39 -23.68 3.11
C GLN A 230 0.45 -22.57 3.63
N MET A 231 0.92 -21.75 4.59
CA MET A 231 0.12 -20.64 5.12
C MET A 231 -0.24 -19.64 4.03
N GLN A 232 0.72 -19.27 3.18
CA GLN A 232 0.53 -18.27 2.14
C GLN A 232 -0.11 -18.87 0.88
N SER A 233 -0.05 -20.20 0.70
CA SER A 233 -0.83 -20.94 -0.29
C SER A 233 -2.30 -21.16 0.10
N SER A 234 -2.68 -20.76 1.32
CA SER A 234 -4.03 -20.86 1.90
C SER A 234 -4.53 -22.29 2.15
N THR A 235 -3.61 -23.25 2.39
CA THR A 235 -3.93 -24.68 2.55
C THR A 235 -3.86 -25.20 4.00
N VAL A 236 -3.55 -24.34 4.97
CA VAL A 236 -3.49 -24.73 6.41
C VAL A 236 -4.89 -24.91 7.04
N GLY A 237 -5.91 -24.24 6.52
CA GLY A 237 -7.31 -24.37 6.96
C GLY A 237 -7.70 -23.61 8.24
N ILE A 238 -6.84 -23.54 9.25
CA ILE A 238 -7.14 -22.86 10.54
C ILE A 238 -6.85 -21.34 10.54
N ASN A 239 -6.34 -20.81 9.43
CA ASN A 239 -6.02 -19.40 9.25
C ASN A 239 -7.04 -18.71 8.32
N ARG A 240 -7.09 -17.38 8.40
CA ARG A 240 -7.80 -16.59 7.38
C ARG A 240 -7.10 -16.75 6.04
N VAL A 241 -7.88 -16.94 4.98
CA VAL A 241 -7.39 -16.92 3.60
C VAL A 241 -6.89 -15.52 3.29
N ARG A 242 -5.61 -15.40 2.95
CA ARG A 242 -4.96 -14.15 2.53
C ARG A 242 -4.50 -14.33 1.10
N ILE A 243 -4.95 -13.44 0.22
CA ILE A 243 -4.51 -13.40 -1.18
C ILE A 243 -4.00 -12.00 -1.44
N TYR A 244 -2.75 -11.91 -1.88
CA TYR A 244 -2.07 -10.65 -2.10
C TYR A 244 -2.33 -10.16 -3.53
N ASN A 245 -2.92 -8.97 -3.67
CA ASN A 245 -3.02 -8.31 -4.96
C ASN A 245 -1.67 -7.61 -5.25
N PRO A 246 -0.92 -8.01 -6.30
CA PRO A 246 0.44 -7.52 -6.56
C PRO A 246 0.48 -6.00 -6.83
N ILE A 247 -0.53 -5.45 -7.52
CA ILE A 247 -0.62 -4.00 -7.81
C ILE A 247 -0.86 -3.22 -6.52
N LYS A 248 -1.78 -3.71 -5.68
CA LYS A 248 -2.04 -3.09 -4.37
C LYS A 248 -0.80 -3.17 -3.46
N GLN A 249 -0.09 -4.30 -3.45
CA GLN A 249 1.14 -4.43 -2.68
C GLN A 249 2.21 -3.44 -3.17
N ALA A 250 2.36 -3.28 -4.49
CA ALA A 250 3.27 -2.31 -5.09
C ALA A 250 2.96 -0.89 -4.61
N ARG A 251 1.71 -0.44 -4.76
CA ARG A 251 1.25 0.89 -4.29
C ARG A 251 1.48 1.12 -2.79
N ASP A 252 1.20 0.11 -1.96
CA ASP A 252 1.28 0.25 -0.50
C ASP A 252 2.72 0.18 0.05
N GLN A 253 3.62 -0.55 -0.62
CA GLN A 253 4.95 -0.89 -0.11
C GLN A 253 6.10 -0.23 -0.88
N ASP A 254 5.86 0.20 -2.11
CA ASP A 254 6.82 0.86 -3.00
C ASP A 254 6.10 1.98 -3.80
N PRO A 255 5.56 3.01 -3.11
CA PRO A 255 4.62 3.97 -3.70
C PRO A 255 5.20 4.77 -4.88
N THR A 256 6.50 5.01 -4.89
CA THR A 256 7.25 5.72 -5.93
C THR A 256 7.83 4.77 -7.00
N GLY A 257 7.83 3.46 -6.73
CA GLY A 257 8.42 2.46 -7.62
C GLY A 257 9.93 2.33 -7.52
N ASP A 258 10.58 2.89 -6.49
CA ASP A 258 12.03 2.91 -6.35
C ASP A 258 12.61 1.49 -6.25
N PHE A 259 11.90 0.58 -5.56
CA PHE A 259 12.32 -0.82 -5.46
C PHE A 259 12.16 -1.52 -6.81
N ILE A 260 11.03 -1.29 -7.49
CA ILE A 260 10.78 -1.81 -8.83
C ILE A 260 11.86 -1.36 -9.81
N ARG A 261 12.17 -0.06 -9.87
CA ARG A 261 13.19 0.49 -10.80
C ARG A 261 14.57 -0.09 -10.54
N ARG A 262 14.93 -0.34 -9.28
CA ARG A 262 16.21 -0.95 -8.90
C ARG A 262 16.36 -2.37 -9.46
N TRP A 263 15.31 -3.19 -9.37
CA TRP A 263 15.38 -4.62 -9.69
C TRP A 263 14.81 -4.98 -11.06
N VAL A 264 14.08 -4.07 -11.70
CA VAL A 264 13.52 -4.18 -13.05
C VAL A 264 13.94 -2.93 -13.83
N PRO A 265 15.24 -2.81 -14.19
CA PRO A 265 15.79 -1.59 -14.78
C PRO A 265 15.16 -1.24 -16.14
N GLU A 266 14.58 -2.20 -16.86
CA GLU A 266 13.81 -1.92 -18.07
C GLU A 266 12.52 -1.12 -17.84
N LEU A 267 12.11 -0.92 -16.58
CA LEU A 267 11.00 -0.04 -16.19
C LEU A 267 11.49 1.30 -15.60
N ALA A 268 12.79 1.59 -15.64
CA ALA A 268 13.37 2.80 -15.02
C ALA A 268 12.75 4.11 -15.52
N ASP A 269 12.34 4.17 -16.79
CA ASP A 269 11.76 5.38 -17.42
C ASP A 269 10.23 5.43 -17.37
N VAL A 270 9.56 4.40 -16.83
CA VAL A 270 8.10 4.39 -16.73
C VAL A 270 7.66 5.48 -15.75
N PRO A 271 6.73 6.40 -16.08
CA PRO A 271 6.28 7.41 -15.14
C PRO A 271 5.70 6.77 -13.87
N THR A 272 5.91 7.40 -12.71
CA THR A 272 5.51 6.86 -11.40
C THR A 272 4.04 6.45 -11.32
N ASP A 273 3.13 7.17 -11.98
CA ASP A 273 1.71 6.83 -12.01
C ASP A 273 1.42 5.46 -12.64
N PHE A 274 2.31 4.97 -13.51
CA PHE A 274 2.18 3.71 -14.22
C PHE A 274 3.16 2.63 -13.76
N ILE A 275 4.09 2.91 -12.85
CA ILE A 275 5.16 1.96 -12.48
C ILE A 275 4.63 0.65 -11.89
N HIS A 276 3.43 0.67 -11.28
CA HIS A 276 2.79 -0.53 -10.71
C HIS A 276 1.91 -1.30 -11.70
N ALA A 277 1.60 -0.70 -12.84
CA ALA A 277 0.78 -1.26 -13.92
C ALA A 277 1.26 -0.72 -15.28
N PRO A 278 2.51 -1.02 -15.70
CA PRO A 278 3.15 -0.37 -16.85
C PRO A 278 2.41 -0.62 -18.16
N TRP A 279 1.62 -1.69 -18.27
CA TRP A 279 0.77 -1.99 -19.42
C TRP A 279 -0.37 -0.97 -19.63
N GLU A 280 -0.69 -0.13 -18.64
CA GLU A 280 -1.68 0.95 -18.76
C GLU A 280 -1.07 2.23 -19.33
N TRP A 281 0.27 2.31 -19.41
CA TRP A 281 0.95 3.47 -19.96
C TRP A 281 0.88 3.46 -21.49
N SER A 282 0.61 4.61 -22.12
CA SER A 282 0.62 4.73 -23.58
C SER A 282 1.98 4.40 -24.22
N GLY A 283 3.06 4.49 -23.44
CA GLY A 283 4.41 4.07 -23.83
C GLY A 283 4.71 2.58 -23.67
N ALA A 284 3.75 1.75 -23.20
CA ALA A 284 3.98 0.35 -22.86
C ALA A 284 4.58 -0.47 -24.01
N SER A 285 4.21 -0.18 -25.26
CA SER A 285 4.74 -0.87 -26.46
C SER A 285 6.24 -0.67 -26.69
N ARG A 286 6.85 0.34 -26.05
CA ARG A 286 8.29 0.63 -26.11
C ARG A 286 9.09 -0.16 -25.06
N LEU A 287 8.41 -0.72 -24.07
CA LEU A 287 9.06 -1.42 -22.96
C LEU A 287 9.48 -2.82 -23.39
N LYS A 288 10.72 -3.19 -23.06
CA LYS A 288 11.20 -4.58 -23.13
C LYS A 288 10.80 -5.35 -21.87
N TYR A 289 9.50 -5.34 -21.55
CA TYR A 289 8.95 -5.94 -20.34
C TYR A 289 7.66 -6.69 -20.69
N PRO A 290 7.46 -7.93 -20.20
CA PRO A 290 6.36 -8.77 -20.64
C PRO A 290 5.00 -8.23 -20.14
N ALA A 291 3.96 -8.48 -20.93
CA ALA A 291 2.59 -8.25 -20.49
C ALA A 291 2.23 -9.17 -19.29
N PRO A 292 1.25 -8.77 -18.46
CA PRO A 292 0.75 -9.59 -17.37
C PRO A 292 0.37 -11.00 -17.83
N ILE A 293 0.99 -12.01 -17.22
CA ILE A 293 0.76 -13.42 -17.54
C ILE A 293 -0.68 -13.88 -17.28
N VAL A 294 -1.36 -13.23 -16.33
CA VAL A 294 -2.76 -13.46 -15.99
C VAL A 294 -3.44 -12.13 -15.65
N ASN A 295 -4.78 -12.09 -15.71
CA ASN A 295 -5.53 -10.99 -15.09
C ASN A 295 -5.65 -11.25 -13.57
N ALA A 296 -4.95 -10.45 -12.75
CA ALA A 296 -4.92 -10.62 -11.30
C ALA A 296 -6.31 -10.63 -10.64
N GLU A 297 -7.24 -9.76 -11.04
CA GLU A 297 -8.56 -9.69 -10.41
C GLU A 297 -9.38 -10.96 -10.67
N ARG A 298 -9.39 -11.42 -11.93
CA ARG A 298 -10.04 -12.66 -12.33
C ARG A 298 -9.43 -13.86 -11.61
N ALA A 299 -8.10 -13.93 -11.56
CA ALA A 299 -7.38 -15.01 -10.90
C ALA A 299 -7.66 -15.05 -9.39
N ILE A 300 -7.60 -13.89 -8.70
CA ILE A 300 -7.94 -13.77 -7.27
C ILE A 300 -9.38 -14.22 -7.01
N ARG A 301 -10.34 -13.83 -7.86
CA ARG A 301 -11.75 -14.23 -7.71
C ARG A 301 -11.92 -15.74 -7.88
N ALA A 302 -11.32 -16.32 -8.91
CA ALA A 302 -11.35 -17.76 -9.15
C ALA A 302 -10.70 -18.54 -7.99
N ALA A 303 -9.57 -18.05 -7.49
CA ALA A 303 -8.88 -18.63 -6.35
C ALA A 303 -9.74 -18.64 -5.09
N LYS A 304 -10.38 -17.51 -4.76
CA LYS A 304 -11.31 -17.42 -3.63
C LYS A 304 -12.44 -18.44 -3.76
N ALA A 305 -13.07 -18.53 -4.93
CA ALA A 305 -14.18 -19.45 -5.16
C ALA A 305 -13.76 -20.91 -4.92
N ARG A 306 -12.64 -21.35 -5.52
CA ARG A 306 -12.13 -22.73 -5.38
C ARG A 306 -11.71 -23.07 -3.94
N ILE A 307 -11.01 -22.15 -3.26
CA ILE A 307 -10.61 -22.33 -1.85
C ILE A 307 -11.86 -22.39 -0.95
N THR A 308 -12.83 -21.51 -1.16
CA THR A 308 -14.07 -21.49 -0.37
C THR A 308 -14.87 -22.78 -0.56
N ALA A 309 -14.98 -23.29 -1.79
CA ALA A 309 -15.68 -24.56 -2.06
C ALA A 309 -15.12 -25.73 -1.24
N VAL A 310 -13.78 -25.86 -1.15
CA VAL A 310 -13.17 -26.88 -0.27
C VAL A 310 -13.51 -26.63 1.20
N ARG A 311 -13.49 -25.37 1.64
CA ARG A 311 -13.77 -24.98 3.04
C ARG A 311 -15.21 -25.23 3.48
N GLU A 312 -16.13 -25.41 2.54
CA GLU A 312 -17.54 -25.73 2.78
C GLU A 312 -17.78 -27.24 2.95
N THR A 313 -16.78 -28.08 2.67
CA THR A 313 -16.88 -29.53 2.83
C THR A 313 -16.82 -29.97 4.30
N ALA A 314 -17.49 -31.08 4.62
CA ALA A 314 -17.42 -31.68 5.96
C ALA A 314 -16.00 -32.16 6.32
N PHE A 315 -15.29 -32.72 5.33
CA PHE A 315 -13.91 -33.20 5.50
C PHE A 315 -12.95 -32.07 5.85
N PHE A 316 -13.12 -30.88 5.27
CA PHE A 316 -12.36 -29.69 5.67
C PHE A 316 -12.56 -29.35 7.15
N GLU A 317 -13.80 -29.41 7.66
CA GLU A 317 -14.09 -29.06 9.05
C GLU A 317 -13.43 -30.04 10.03
N GLU A 318 -13.48 -31.34 9.72
CA GLU A 318 -12.79 -32.38 10.49
C GLU A 318 -11.27 -32.13 10.53
N GLU A 319 -10.65 -31.94 9.37
CA GLU A 319 -9.22 -31.67 9.26
C GLU A 319 -8.83 -30.34 9.92
N ALA A 320 -9.66 -29.29 9.83
CA ALA A 320 -9.40 -28.02 10.49
C ALA A 320 -9.39 -28.17 12.03
N ARG A 321 -10.27 -29.02 12.59
CA ARG A 321 -10.25 -29.33 14.03
C ARG A 321 -8.97 -30.08 14.42
N ARG A 322 -8.55 -31.07 13.63
CA ARG A 322 -7.29 -31.82 13.85
C ARG A 322 -6.08 -30.88 13.83
N VAL A 323 -5.96 -30.05 12.79
CA VAL A 323 -4.87 -29.08 12.64
C VAL A 323 -4.87 -28.06 13.78
N TYR A 324 -6.04 -27.59 14.24
CA TYR A 324 -6.10 -26.67 15.37
C TYR A 324 -5.72 -27.35 16.69
N ALA A 325 -6.14 -28.59 16.89
CA ALA A 325 -5.78 -29.38 18.05
C ALA A 325 -4.26 -29.59 18.12
N LEU A 326 -3.60 -29.86 17.00
CA LEU A 326 -2.15 -30.09 17.00
C LEU A 326 -1.35 -28.76 17.00
N HIS A 327 -1.72 -27.82 16.13
CA HIS A 327 -0.88 -26.66 15.78
C HIS A 327 -1.44 -25.29 16.19
N GLY A 328 -2.63 -25.26 16.78
CA GLY A 328 -3.33 -24.04 17.17
C GLY A 328 -2.77 -23.40 18.44
N SER A 329 -2.59 -22.08 18.43
CA SER A 329 -2.05 -21.32 19.57
C SER A 329 -2.88 -21.53 20.85
N ARG A 330 -2.21 -21.92 21.95
CA ARG A 330 -2.82 -22.07 23.28
C ARG A 330 -2.88 -20.77 24.09
N LYS A 331 -2.29 -19.68 23.59
CA LYS A 331 -2.15 -18.40 24.30
C LYS A 331 -3.48 -17.88 24.86
N LYS A 332 -4.58 -17.95 24.11
CA LYS A 332 -5.89 -17.48 24.59
C LYS A 332 -6.44 -18.33 25.74
N ALA A 333 -6.21 -19.64 25.71
CA ALA A 333 -6.64 -20.53 26.78
C ALA A 333 -5.84 -20.25 28.07
N VAL A 334 -4.52 -20.08 27.94
CA VAL A 334 -3.62 -19.69 29.03
C VAL A 334 -4.04 -18.34 29.64
N VAL A 335 -4.19 -17.29 28.81
CA VAL A 335 -4.61 -15.97 29.28
C VAL A 335 -5.99 -16.00 29.96
N ARG A 336 -6.92 -16.82 29.48
CA ARG A 336 -8.23 -17.02 30.15
C ARG A 336 -8.09 -17.71 31.50
N ALA A 337 -7.24 -18.74 31.58
CA ALA A 337 -6.96 -19.44 32.84
C ALA A 337 -6.28 -18.50 33.86
N GLU A 338 -5.29 -17.72 33.45
CA GLU A 338 -4.61 -16.72 34.28
C GLU A 338 -5.58 -15.65 34.79
N ARG A 339 -6.46 -15.12 33.93
CA ARG A 339 -7.47 -14.13 34.34
C ARG A 339 -8.46 -14.70 35.36
N ARG A 340 -8.87 -15.96 35.18
CA ARG A 340 -9.73 -16.66 36.15
C ARG A 340 -9.01 -16.86 37.48
N ALA A 341 -7.74 -17.26 37.46
CA ALA A 341 -6.92 -17.37 38.67
C ALA A 341 -6.74 -16.03 39.40
N LEU A 342 -6.69 -14.92 38.66
CA LEU A 342 -6.59 -13.55 39.22
C LEU A 342 -7.96 -12.94 39.62
N GLY A 343 -9.06 -13.69 39.54
CA GLY A 343 -10.40 -13.18 39.88
C GLY A 343 -10.89 -12.04 38.98
N LEU A 344 -10.28 -11.83 37.81
CA LEU A 344 -10.63 -10.73 36.91
C LEU A 344 -11.91 -11.06 36.13
N PRO A 345 -12.83 -10.10 35.94
CA PRO A 345 -14.07 -10.33 35.23
C PRO A 345 -13.83 -10.83 33.80
N GLU A 346 -14.64 -11.79 33.35
CA GLU A 346 -14.59 -12.25 31.97
C GLU A 346 -14.94 -11.10 31.03
N LYS A 347 -14.14 -10.91 29.96
CA LYS A 347 -14.48 -9.92 28.94
C LYS A 347 -15.78 -10.37 28.25
N PRO A 348 -16.76 -9.47 28.03
CA PRO A 348 -18.00 -9.83 27.37
C PRO A 348 -17.68 -10.47 26.02
N VAL A 349 -18.24 -11.67 25.79
CA VAL A 349 -18.14 -12.34 24.50
C VAL A 349 -18.95 -11.50 23.52
N ARG A 350 -18.26 -10.81 22.62
CA ARG A 350 -18.90 -10.05 21.54
C ARG A 350 -19.74 -11.03 20.72
N GLN A 351 -21.06 -10.99 20.85
CA GLN A 351 -21.97 -11.82 20.07
C GLN A 351 -21.79 -11.45 18.59
N VAL A 352 -21.05 -12.26 17.86
CA VAL A 352 -21.02 -12.20 16.40
C VAL A 352 -22.28 -12.92 15.94
N ARG A 353 -23.19 -12.21 15.25
CA ARG A 353 -24.35 -12.81 14.58
C ARG A 353 -23.88 -14.04 13.79
N ARG A 354 -24.36 -15.21 14.16
CA ARG A 354 -24.12 -16.47 13.44
C ARG A 354 -24.84 -16.41 12.10
N SER A 355 -24.13 -16.06 11.03
CA SER A 355 -24.49 -16.56 9.70
C SER A 355 -23.84 -17.92 9.49
N SER A 356 -24.50 -18.75 8.71
CA SER A 356 -24.26 -20.17 8.42
C SER A 356 -22.77 -20.55 8.25
N ARG A 357 -22.38 -21.61 8.98
CA ARG A 357 -21.20 -22.49 8.87
C ARG A 357 -20.01 -22.03 7.98
N VAL A 358 -19.03 -21.37 8.60
CA VAL A 358 -17.59 -21.66 8.41
C VAL A 358 -16.93 -21.47 9.77
N LEU A 359 -16.28 -22.51 10.30
CA LEU A 359 -15.51 -22.44 11.54
C LEU A 359 -14.24 -21.58 11.30
N ILE A 360 -14.37 -20.25 11.25
CA ILE A 360 -13.21 -19.35 11.28
C ILE A 360 -12.70 -19.35 12.73
N MET A 361 -11.84 -20.32 13.08
CA MET A 361 -11.17 -20.32 14.38
C MET A 361 -10.22 -19.12 14.43
N ALA A 362 -10.70 -18.04 15.06
CA ALA A 362 -9.95 -16.82 15.30
C ALA A 362 -8.80 -17.11 16.29
N GLY A 363 -7.70 -17.69 15.83
CA GLY A 363 -6.61 -18.18 16.69
C GLY A 363 -5.27 -17.49 16.50
N GLN A 364 -4.94 -17.03 15.30
CA GLN A 364 -3.64 -16.39 15.05
C GLN A 364 -3.78 -14.86 15.17
N PRO A 365 -2.95 -14.18 16.00
CA PRO A 365 -2.77 -12.74 15.86
C PRO A 365 -2.43 -12.44 14.41
N ASN A 366 -2.82 -11.28 13.89
CA ASN A 366 -2.27 -10.80 12.62
C ASN A 366 -0.75 -10.76 12.77
N LEU A 367 -0.08 -11.82 12.32
CA LEU A 367 1.33 -12.11 12.61
C LEU A 367 2.21 -10.91 12.21
N PHE A 368 1.79 -10.20 11.16
CA PHE A 368 2.53 -9.09 10.54
C PHE A 368 1.63 -7.99 9.94
N ASP A 369 0.36 -7.89 10.34
CA ASP A 369 -0.38 -6.65 10.02
C ASP A 369 -0.03 -5.65 11.11
N ALA A 370 0.38 -4.45 10.69
CA ALA A 370 0.32 -3.29 11.56
C ALA A 370 -1.07 -3.24 12.22
N ILE A 371 -1.11 -2.82 13.49
CA ILE A 371 -2.35 -2.64 14.26
C ILE A 371 -3.40 -1.91 13.38
N PRO A 372 -4.63 -2.43 13.23
CA PRO A 372 -5.71 -1.64 12.64
C PRO A 372 -5.99 -0.48 13.59
N GLY A 373 -5.71 0.75 13.16
CA GLY A 373 -5.90 1.94 13.98
C GLY A 373 -5.48 3.25 13.34
N ALA A 374 -4.57 3.21 12.35
CA ALA A 374 -4.44 4.28 11.38
C ALA A 374 -4.45 3.62 10.00
N SER A 375 -5.54 3.77 9.26
CA SER A 375 -5.49 3.54 7.82
C SER A 375 -4.34 4.42 7.32
N ARG A 376 -3.32 3.81 6.68
CA ARG A 376 -2.28 4.63 6.03
C ARG A 376 -3.01 5.53 5.03
N PRO A 377 -2.76 6.86 5.04
CA PRO A 377 -3.44 7.75 4.12
C PRO A 377 -3.19 7.27 2.69
N VAL A 378 -4.27 7.13 1.91
CA VAL A 378 -4.16 6.83 0.49
C VAL A 378 -3.81 8.11 -0.22
N MET A 379 -2.54 8.49 -0.16
CA MET A 379 -2.04 9.74 -0.73
C MET A 379 -2.06 9.66 -2.27
N PRO A 380 -2.78 10.56 -2.96
CA PRO A 380 -2.64 10.71 -4.39
C PRO A 380 -1.20 11.10 -4.76
N ALA A 381 -0.69 10.51 -5.84
CA ALA A 381 0.63 10.84 -6.36
C ALA A 381 0.68 12.28 -6.91
N GLY A 382 1.85 12.90 -6.80
CA GLY A 382 2.13 14.23 -7.33
C GLY A 382 1.45 15.40 -6.59
N LEU A 383 0.90 15.19 -5.39
CA LEU A 383 0.40 16.30 -4.58
C LEU A 383 1.56 17.08 -3.93
N PRO A 384 1.54 18.42 -3.98
CA PRO A 384 2.45 19.28 -3.23
C PRO A 384 2.46 18.94 -1.73
N GLU A 385 3.62 19.10 -1.08
CA GLU A 385 3.80 18.73 0.33
C GLU A 385 2.82 19.44 1.26
N SER A 386 2.53 20.71 0.99
CA SER A 386 1.57 21.50 1.76
C SER A 386 0.17 20.89 1.78
N TRP A 387 -0.30 20.34 0.66
CA TRP A 387 -1.57 19.61 0.58
C TRP A 387 -1.50 18.24 1.24
N ARG A 388 -0.38 17.53 1.07
CA ARG A 388 -0.18 16.21 1.72
C ARG A 388 -0.28 16.36 3.24
N VAL A 389 0.38 17.36 3.81
CA VAL A 389 0.33 17.63 5.25
C VAL A 389 -1.09 18.05 5.68
N ALA A 390 -1.68 19.03 5.00
CA ALA A 390 -2.98 19.58 5.39
C ALA A 390 -4.13 18.56 5.32
N LEU A 391 -4.06 17.61 4.37
CA LEU A 391 -5.13 16.64 4.10
C LEU A 391 -4.80 15.22 4.55
N ALA A 392 -3.68 15.00 5.24
CA ALA A 392 -3.25 13.66 5.68
C ALA A 392 -4.33 12.92 6.49
N ALA A 393 -5.02 13.63 7.40
CA ALA A 393 -6.09 13.06 8.20
C ALA A 393 -7.30 12.65 7.35
N GLU A 394 -7.66 13.46 6.34
CA GLU A 394 -8.78 13.17 5.44
C GLU A 394 -8.45 11.99 4.52
N PHE A 395 -7.23 11.91 3.98
CA PHE A 395 -6.79 10.77 3.18
C PHE A 395 -6.73 9.45 3.97
N ALA A 396 -6.62 9.52 5.30
CA ALA A 396 -6.70 8.38 6.20
C ALA A 396 -8.13 8.08 6.69
N ALA A 397 -9.10 8.96 6.43
CA ALA A 397 -10.44 8.87 6.98
C ALA A 397 -11.21 7.68 6.38
N PRO A 398 -12.04 6.97 7.19
CA PRO A 398 -12.88 5.89 6.68
C PRO A 398 -13.81 6.31 5.54
N SER A 399 -14.30 7.56 5.56
CA SER A 399 -15.11 8.17 4.50
C SER A 399 -14.36 8.20 3.17
N PHE A 400 -13.09 8.64 3.17
CA PHE A 400 -12.27 8.71 1.98
C PHE A 400 -11.93 7.32 1.42
N HIS A 401 -11.67 6.36 2.31
CA HIS A 401 -11.49 4.97 1.90
C HIS A 401 -12.73 4.38 1.22
N ALA A 402 -13.93 4.65 1.76
CA ALA A 402 -15.19 4.23 1.14
C ALA A 402 -15.43 4.91 -0.21
N LEU A 403 -15.13 6.22 -0.31
CA LEU A 403 -15.18 6.97 -1.57
C LEU A 403 -14.24 6.35 -2.62
N LYS A 404 -12.99 6.03 -2.24
CA LYS A 404 -12.02 5.40 -3.13
C LYS A 404 -12.51 4.03 -3.60
N ASP A 405 -13.05 3.20 -2.71
CA ASP A 405 -13.59 1.90 -3.07
C ASP A 405 -14.81 2.02 -4.01
N PHE A 406 -15.69 3.02 -3.77
CA PHE A 406 -16.77 3.38 -4.70
C PHE A 406 -16.23 3.75 -6.09
N LEU A 407 -15.25 4.65 -6.17
CA LEU A 407 -14.71 5.12 -7.46
C LEU A 407 -14.00 4.03 -8.25
N VAL A 408 -13.37 3.07 -7.56
CA VAL A 408 -12.77 1.89 -8.21
C VAL A 408 -13.85 1.05 -8.89
N GLU A 409 -14.95 0.77 -8.18
CA GLU A 409 -16.06 0.01 -8.73
C GLU A 409 -16.82 0.78 -9.83
N GLU A 410 -16.97 2.09 -9.64
CA GLU A 410 -17.64 2.97 -10.58
C GLU A 410 -16.89 3.03 -11.91
N ARG A 411 -15.55 3.15 -11.87
CA ARG A 411 -14.68 3.12 -13.06
C ARG A 411 -14.61 1.74 -13.73
N ARG A 412 -14.95 0.66 -13.01
CA ARG A 412 -15.02 -0.70 -13.56
C ARG A 412 -16.25 -0.89 -14.44
N THR A 413 -17.33 -0.16 -14.15
CA THR A 413 -18.65 -0.38 -14.74
C THR A 413 -19.09 0.76 -15.65
N HIS A 414 -18.56 1.97 -15.45
CA HIS A 414 -18.94 3.17 -16.18
C HIS A 414 -17.72 3.99 -16.58
N THR A 415 -17.85 4.79 -17.63
CA THR A 415 -16.88 5.84 -17.94
C THR A 415 -17.04 6.99 -16.95
N VAL A 416 -15.96 7.34 -16.24
CA VAL A 416 -15.94 8.40 -15.23
C VAL A 416 -14.93 9.48 -15.60
N TYR A 417 -15.36 10.73 -15.53
CA TYR A 417 -14.54 11.93 -15.76
C TYR A 417 -14.27 12.71 -14.47
N PRO A 418 -13.13 13.42 -14.37
CA PRO A 418 -11.99 13.30 -15.29
C PRO A 418 -11.31 11.92 -15.13
N PRO A 419 -10.37 11.53 -16.02
CA PRO A 419 -9.52 10.36 -15.82
C PRO A 419 -8.86 10.34 -14.43
N ALA A 420 -8.58 9.16 -13.89
CA ALA A 420 -8.08 9.01 -12.52
C ALA A 420 -6.82 9.88 -12.20
N PRO A 421 -5.83 10.01 -13.11
CA PRO A 421 -4.67 10.88 -12.86
C PRO A 421 -5.06 12.34 -12.66
N ASP A 422 -6.10 12.83 -13.34
CA ASP A 422 -6.46 14.24 -13.37
C ASP A 422 -7.30 14.70 -12.19
N VAL A 423 -7.88 13.78 -11.40
CA VAL A 423 -8.87 14.08 -10.34
C VAL A 423 -8.40 15.17 -9.38
N PHE A 424 -7.11 15.22 -9.07
CA PHE A 424 -6.52 16.16 -8.11
C PHE A 424 -5.73 17.30 -8.76
N ASN A 425 -5.87 17.55 -10.07
CA ASN A 425 -5.09 18.58 -10.78
C ASN A 425 -5.25 19.99 -10.18
N ALA A 426 -6.44 20.36 -9.68
CA ALA A 426 -6.62 21.64 -8.98
C ALA A 426 -5.64 21.82 -7.81
N LEU A 427 -5.44 20.78 -7.01
CA LEU A 427 -4.51 20.79 -5.87
C LEU A 427 -3.05 20.71 -6.32
N ARG A 428 -2.76 19.99 -7.41
CA ARG A 428 -1.40 19.87 -7.95
C ARG A 428 -0.88 21.17 -8.54
N LEU A 429 -1.73 21.87 -9.29
CA LEU A 429 -1.39 23.12 -9.95
C LEU A 429 -1.39 24.31 -8.98
N THR A 430 -2.12 24.21 -7.86
CA THR A 430 -2.25 25.29 -6.89
C THR A 430 -1.83 24.81 -5.50
N PRO A 431 -0.53 24.76 -5.16
CA PRO A 431 -0.06 24.43 -3.80
C PRO A 431 -0.75 25.29 -2.74
N LEU A 432 -1.05 24.72 -1.56
CA LEU A 432 -1.86 25.39 -0.52
C LEU A 432 -1.29 26.75 -0.10
N GLU A 433 0.03 26.87 0.01
CA GLU A 433 0.76 28.10 0.30
C GLU A 433 0.50 29.20 -0.73
N ASN A 434 0.30 28.83 -1.99
CA ASN A 434 0.10 29.75 -3.11
C ASN A 434 -1.38 30.05 -3.40
N VAL A 435 -2.33 29.44 -2.68
CA VAL A 435 -3.77 29.71 -2.88
C VAL A 435 -4.09 31.14 -2.47
N ARG A 436 -4.56 31.96 -3.42
CA ARG A 436 -4.94 33.37 -3.25
C ARG A 436 -6.43 33.58 -3.55
N VAL A 437 -6.98 32.76 -4.44
CA VAL A 437 -8.40 32.76 -4.80
C VAL A 437 -8.90 31.32 -4.83
N LEU A 438 -10.13 31.07 -4.38
CA LEU A 438 -10.82 29.78 -4.55
C LEU A 438 -12.11 30.00 -5.31
N ILE A 439 -12.25 29.35 -6.47
CA ILE A 439 -13.50 29.34 -7.25
C ILE A 439 -14.12 27.94 -7.16
N LEU A 440 -15.34 27.87 -6.64
CA LEU A 440 -16.00 26.60 -6.38
C LEU A 440 -17.03 26.25 -7.46
N GLY A 441 -16.74 25.19 -8.22
CA GLY A 441 -17.66 24.51 -9.11
C GLY A 441 -18.47 23.40 -8.41
N GLN A 442 -19.47 22.89 -9.09
CA GLN A 442 -20.35 21.83 -8.57
C GLN A 442 -19.74 20.45 -8.84
N ASP A 443 -19.67 20.06 -10.11
CA ASP A 443 -19.11 18.81 -10.60
C ASP A 443 -18.37 19.03 -11.94
N PRO A 444 -17.50 18.10 -12.37
CA PRO A 444 -16.76 18.26 -13.62
C PRO A 444 -17.68 18.20 -14.84
N TYR A 445 -17.22 18.70 -15.98
CA TYR A 445 -17.89 18.46 -17.25
C TYR A 445 -17.96 16.96 -17.57
N HIS A 446 -19.15 16.48 -17.94
CA HIS A 446 -19.46 15.06 -18.09
C HIS A 446 -19.32 14.52 -19.53
N GLY A 447 -18.85 15.35 -20.48
CA GLY A 447 -18.56 14.94 -21.85
C GLY A 447 -17.13 14.40 -22.02
N ALA A 448 -16.94 13.55 -23.03
CA ALA A 448 -15.65 12.95 -23.35
C ALA A 448 -14.58 13.99 -23.65
N GLY A 449 -13.39 13.82 -23.05
CA GLY A 449 -12.25 14.72 -23.23
C GLY A 449 -12.38 16.10 -22.60
N GLN A 450 -13.52 16.44 -21.95
CA GLN A 450 -13.75 17.78 -21.41
C GLN A 450 -13.02 18.00 -20.09
N ALA A 451 -13.40 17.27 -19.05
CA ALA A 451 -12.89 17.49 -17.70
C ALA A 451 -11.43 17.03 -17.55
N HIS A 452 -10.64 17.85 -16.86
CA HIS A 452 -9.22 17.59 -16.56
C HIS A 452 -8.82 17.99 -15.12
N GLY A 453 -9.80 18.00 -14.21
CA GLY A 453 -9.57 18.21 -12.78
C GLY A 453 -9.61 19.66 -12.29
N LEU A 454 -9.90 20.62 -13.16
CA LEU A 454 -10.15 22.03 -12.83
C LEU A 454 -11.64 22.36 -13.01
N SER A 455 -12.23 23.13 -12.09
CA SER A 455 -13.60 23.64 -12.24
C SER A 455 -13.69 24.65 -13.40
N PHE A 456 -14.82 24.63 -14.12
CA PHE A 456 -15.09 25.50 -15.26
C PHE A 456 -14.08 25.47 -16.41
N SER A 457 -13.15 24.52 -16.43
CA SER A 457 -12.12 24.41 -17.45
C SER A 457 -12.26 23.13 -18.28
N VAL A 458 -11.93 23.23 -19.57
CA VAL A 458 -11.82 22.09 -20.49
C VAL A 458 -10.46 22.06 -21.18
N ARG A 459 -10.06 20.89 -21.66
CA ARG A 459 -8.80 20.72 -22.40
C ARG A 459 -8.76 21.57 -23.68
N PRO A 460 -7.56 21.97 -24.17
CA PRO A 460 -7.40 22.53 -25.50
C PRO A 460 -8.03 21.63 -26.58
N GLY A 461 -8.54 22.24 -27.66
CA GLY A 461 -9.28 21.55 -28.73
C GLY A 461 -10.73 21.17 -28.40
N VAL A 462 -11.16 21.27 -27.14
CA VAL A 462 -12.57 21.06 -26.76
C VAL A 462 -13.37 22.34 -26.95
N ARG A 463 -14.57 22.22 -27.55
CA ARG A 463 -15.51 23.35 -27.66
C ARG A 463 -15.78 23.96 -26.29
N VAL A 464 -15.55 25.27 -26.17
CA VAL A 464 -15.81 26.06 -24.95
C VAL A 464 -17.26 25.86 -24.48
N PRO A 465 -17.49 25.31 -23.27
CA PRO A 465 -18.84 25.04 -22.77
C PRO A 465 -19.65 26.33 -22.51
N PRO A 466 -20.99 26.28 -22.54
CA PRO A 466 -21.83 27.47 -22.35
C PRO A 466 -21.55 28.25 -21.05
N SER A 467 -21.29 27.54 -19.94
CA SER A 467 -20.95 28.20 -18.68
C SER A 467 -19.65 28.99 -18.76
N LEU A 468 -18.64 28.46 -19.45
CA LEU A 468 -17.36 29.16 -19.63
C LEU A 468 -17.49 30.32 -20.62
N GLN A 469 -18.32 30.19 -21.65
CA GLN A 469 -18.64 31.32 -22.53
C GLN A 469 -19.28 32.49 -21.77
N ASN A 470 -20.16 32.19 -20.80
CA ASN A 470 -20.75 33.23 -19.95
C ASN A 470 -19.72 33.86 -19.00
N ILE A 471 -18.77 33.06 -18.48
CA ILE A 471 -17.62 33.59 -17.73
C ILE A 471 -16.79 34.55 -18.59
N TYR A 472 -16.49 34.21 -19.85
CA TYR A 472 -15.76 35.10 -20.76
C TYR A 472 -16.53 36.37 -21.11
N LYS A 473 -17.86 36.29 -21.30
CA LYS A 473 -18.69 37.48 -21.49
C LYS A 473 -18.65 38.41 -20.28
N GLU A 474 -18.74 37.84 -19.07
CA GLU A 474 -18.63 38.63 -17.85
C GLU A 474 -17.24 39.28 -17.73
N LEU A 475 -16.16 38.52 -17.97
CA LEU A 475 -14.79 39.06 -17.98
C LEU A 475 -14.61 40.24 -18.93
N GLN A 476 -15.15 40.17 -20.16
CA GLN A 476 -15.11 41.30 -21.09
C GLN A 476 -15.79 42.56 -20.56
N THR A 477 -16.89 42.40 -19.83
CA THR A 477 -17.63 43.52 -19.24
C THR A 477 -17.05 44.01 -17.91
N ASP A 478 -16.34 43.14 -17.20
CA ASP A 478 -15.77 43.39 -15.87
C ASP A 478 -14.37 44.00 -15.95
N LEU A 479 -13.55 43.56 -16.92
CA LEU A 479 -12.16 43.97 -17.08
C LEU A 479 -11.95 44.60 -18.47
N PRO A 480 -11.75 45.94 -18.54
CA PRO A 480 -11.38 46.61 -19.79
C PRO A 480 -10.09 46.00 -20.39
N GLY A 481 -10.14 45.65 -21.67
CA GLY A 481 -9.00 45.07 -22.40
C GLY A 481 -8.95 43.54 -22.42
N PHE A 482 -9.82 42.84 -21.68
CA PHE A 482 -9.88 41.37 -21.74
C PHE A 482 -10.33 40.89 -23.13
N THR A 483 -9.54 40.00 -23.72
CA THR A 483 -9.83 39.36 -25.01
C THR A 483 -10.11 37.87 -24.79
N PRO A 484 -11.33 37.38 -25.07
CA PRO A 484 -11.67 35.96 -24.89
C PRO A 484 -10.79 35.05 -25.76
N PRO A 485 -10.16 34.01 -25.18
CA PRO A 485 -9.44 33.02 -25.95
C PRO A 485 -10.42 32.11 -26.72
N ARG A 486 -9.89 31.35 -27.69
CA ARG A 486 -10.66 30.34 -28.46
C ARG A 486 -10.64 28.94 -27.85
N HIS A 487 -10.05 28.76 -26.67
CA HIS A 487 -10.02 27.51 -25.90
C HIS A 487 -10.68 27.68 -24.54
N GLY A 488 -10.87 26.58 -23.80
CA GLY A 488 -11.46 26.60 -22.46
C GLY A 488 -10.51 26.21 -21.31
N ASP A 489 -9.22 26.14 -21.60
CA ASP A 489 -8.18 25.84 -20.62
C ASP A 489 -7.89 27.02 -19.68
N LEU A 490 -7.97 26.78 -18.36
CA LEU A 490 -7.80 27.78 -17.30
C LEU A 490 -6.54 27.53 -16.46
N ARG A 491 -5.62 26.66 -16.90
CA ARG A 491 -4.37 26.34 -16.17
C ARG A 491 -3.56 27.59 -15.77
N ALA A 492 -3.49 28.59 -16.65
CA ALA A 492 -2.79 29.85 -16.39
C ALA A 492 -3.35 30.63 -15.18
N TRP A 493 -4.62 30.45 -14.82
CA TRP A 493 -5.16 31.01 -13.57
C TRP A 493 -4.73 30.19 -12.35
N ALA A 494 -4.73 28.86 -12.47
CA ALA A 494 -4.30 27.98 -11.38
C ALA A 494 -2.85 28.25 -10.96
N GLU A 495 -1.96 28.45 -11.95
CA GLU A 495 -0.55 28.80 -11.73
C GLU A 495 -0.35 30.13 -11.00
N GLN A 496 -1.32 31.05 -11.06
CA GLN A 496 -1.31 32.33 -10.33
C GLN A 496 -1.93 32.24 -8.92
N GLY A 497 -2.33 31.05 -8.46
CA GLY A 497 -2.93 30.86 -7.14
C GLY A 497 -4.45 30.78 -7.13
N VAL A 498 -5.10 30.62 -8.29
CA VAL A 498 -6.56 30.44 -8.38
C VAL A 498 -6.92 28.95 -8.28
N LEU A 499 -7.35 28.52 -7.10
CA LEU A 499 -7.79 27.15 -6.86
C LEU A 499 -9.18 26.92 -7.48
N LEU A 500 -9.19 26.31 -8.67
CA LEU A 500 -10.39 25.92 -9.44
C LEU A 500 -10.93 24.56 -8.96
N LEU A 501 -11.63 24.53 -7.83
CA LEU A 501 -12.09 23.30 -7.17
C LEU A 501 -13.54 22.97 -7.54
N ASN A 502 -13.87 21.70 -7.78
CA ASN A 502 -15.26 21.23 -7.79
C ASN A 502 -15.63 20.62 -6.43
N ALA A 503 -16.88 20.76 -5.99
CA ALA A 503 -17.35 20.14 -4.75
C ALA A 503 -17.49 18.61 -4.84
N VAL A 504 -17.76 18.11 -6.04
CA VAL A 504 -17.63 16.70 -6.40
C VAL A 504 -16.54 16.59 -7.45
N LEU A 505 -15.50 15.80 -7.23
CA LEU A 505 -14.32 15.79 -8.12
C LEU A 505 -14.42 14.82 -9.30
N THR A 506 -15.50 14.05 -9.40
CA THR A 506 -15.72 13.08 -10.49
C THR A 506 -17.18 13.02 -10.87
N VAL A 507 -17.47 12.61 -12.10
CA VAL A 507 -18.81 12.46 -12.65
C VAL A 507 -18.84 11.30 -13.64
N ARG A 508 -19.99 10.67 -13.82
CA ARG A 508 -20.21 9.64 -14.83
C ARG A 508 -20.45 10.31 -16.19
N ALA A 509 -19.96 9.69 -17.26
CA ALA A 509 -20.17 10.18 -18.61
C ALA A 509 -21.68 10.37 -18.90
N GLY A 510 -22.05 11.57 -19.36
CA GLY A 510 -23.44 11.90 -19.69
C GLY A 510 -24.39 12.13 -18.52
N GLU A 511 -23.96 11.96 -17.26
CA GLU A 511 -24.83 12.07 -16.09
C GLU A 511 -24.27 13.08 -15.07
N ALA A 512 -24.66 14.35 -15.22
CA ALA A 512 -24.30 15.40 -14.26
C ALA A 512 -24.72 15.03 -12.83
N ASN A 513 -23.88 15.35 -11.85
CA ASN A 513 -24.06 15.06 -10.43
C ASN A 513 -24.19 13.57 -10.03
N SER A 514 -23.83 12.63 -10.90
CA SER A 514 -23.97 11.19 -10.60
C SER A 514 -23.22 10.73 -9.34
N HIS A 515 -22.14 11.43 -8.96
CA HIS A 515 -21.31 11.09 -7.78
C HIS A 515 -21.57 12.00 -6.57
N ALA A 516 -22.62 12.82 -6.60
CA ALA A 516 -23.06 13.56 -5.42
C ALA A 516 -23.48 12.60 -4.30
N GLY A 517 -23.14 12.94 -3.06
CA GLY A 517 -23.41 12.15 -1.86
C GLY A 517 -22.55 10.89 -1.72
N LYS A 518 -21.52 10.70 -2.54
CA LYS A 518 -20.64 9.52 -2.50
C LYS A 518 -19.39 9.71 -1.65
N GLY A 519 -19.19 10.89 -1.07
CA GLY A 519 -18.12 11.17 -0.10
C GLY A 519 -17.16 12.30 -0.51
N TRP A 520 -17.25 12.81 -1.74
CA TRP A 520 -16.41 13.93 -2.20
C TRP A 520 -16.65 15.22 -1.42
N GLU A 521 -17.87 15.43 -0.93
CA GLU A 521 -18.23 16.64 -0.19
C GLU A 521 -17.46 16.77 1.12
N GLY A 522 -17.22 15.66 1.83
CA GLY A 522 -16.39 15.67 3.03
C GLY A 522 -14.94 16.03 2.71
N PHE A 523 -14.39 15.45 1.64
CA PHE A 523 -13.03 15.74 1.20
C PHE A 523 -12.86 17.21 0.79
N THR A 524 -13.77 17.73 -0.04
CA THR A 524 -13.70 19.12 -0.51
C THR A 524 -13.99 20.13 0.61
N ASP A 525 -14.81 19.76 1.61
CA ASP A 525 -14.97 20.55 2.84
C ASP A 525 -13.65 20.64 3.62
N ALA A 526 -12.88 19.56 3.68
CA ALA A 526 -11.55 19.57 4.29
C ALA A 526 -10.57 20.48 3.52
N VAL A 527 -10.62 20.47 2.18
CA VAL A 527 -9.85 21.42 1.35
C VAL A 527 -10.22 22.87 1.66
N ILE A 528 -11.51 23.20 1.70
CA ILE A 528 -11.98 24.57 2.00
C ILE A 528 -11.54 24.99 3.40
N ARG A 529 -11.63 24.09 4.40
CA ARG A 529 -11.16 24.38 5.77
C ARG A 529 -9.65 24.61 5.83
N ALA A 530 -8.86 23.85 5.07
CA ALA A 530 -7.41 24.05 4.98
C ALA A 530 -7.07 25.43 4.40
N VAL A 531 -7.80 25.86 3.35
CA VAL A 531 -7.64 27.21 2.78
C VAL A 531 -8.08 28.28 3.77
N ASN A 532 -9.22 28.10 4.45
CA ASN A 532 -9.73 29.02 5.48
C ASN A 532 -8.80 29.14 6.71
N ALA A 533 -7.96 28.13 6.97
CA ALA A 533 -6.98 28.19 8.04
C ALA A 533 -5.74 29.02 7.68
N LYS A 534 -5.58 29.47 6.42
CA LYS A 534 -4.45 30.30 6.02
C LYS A 534 -4.49 31.66 6.72
N PRO A 535 -3.34 32.15 7.22
CA PRO A 535 -3.26 33.47 7.83
C PRO A 535 -3.42 34.61 6.82
N GLY A 536 -2.94 34.40 5.58
CA GLY A 536 -3.10 35.35 4.48
C GLY A 536 -4.53 35.42 3.95
N ARG A 537 -4.93 36.58 3.42
CA ARG A 537 -6.23 36.76 2.78
C ARG A 537 -6.36 35.80 1.60
N VAL A 538 -7.55 35.24 1.46
CA VAL A 538 -7.97 34.43 0.31
C VAL A 538 -9.35 34.90 -0.08
N VAL A 539 -9.58 35.07 -1.38
CA VAL A 539 -10.89 35.46 -1.90
C VAL A 539 -11.66 34.22 -2.36
N PHE A 540 -12.83 33.98 -1.79
CA PHE A 540 -13.68 32.83 -2.11
C PHE A 540 -14.81 33.27 -3.03
N VAL A 541 -14.84 32.73 -4.24
CA VAL A 541 -15.84 33.03 -5.26
C VAL A 541 -16.84 31.89 -5.32
N LEU A 542 -18.08 32.16 -4.88
CA LEU A 542 -19.13 31.17 -4.70
C LEU A 542 -20.29 31.41 -5.67
N TRP A 543 -20.25 30.74 -6.81
CA TRP A 543 -21.27 30.87 -7.85
C TRP A 543 -22.42 29.85 -7.69
N GLY A 544 -23.63 30.36 -7.57
CA GLY A 544 -24.84 29.55 -7.46
C GLY A 544 -25.11 28.99 -6.06
N ALA A 545 -26.33 28.46 -5.87
CA ALA A 545 -26.82 28.08 -4.55
C ALA A 545 -25.99 26.96 -3.90
N TYR A 546 -25.40 26.05 -4.69
CA TYR A 546 -24.57 24.98 -4.16
C TYR A 546 -23.28 25.55 -3.53
N ALA A 547 -22.54 26.40 -4.26
CA ALA A 547 -21.29 26.97 -3.76
C ALA A 547 -21.53 27.86 -2.53
N ARG A 548 -22.58 28.70 -2.55
CA ARG A 548 -22.94 29.56 -1.41
C ARG A 548 -23.23 28.79 -0.12
N LYS A 549 -23.73 27.55 -0.18
CA LYS A 549 -23.90 26.71 1.02
C LYS A 549 -22.58 26.39 1.74
N LYS A 550 -21.44 26.49 1.06
CA LYS A 550 -20.11 26.28 1.63
C LYS A 550 -19.56 27.53 2.34
N ALA A 551 -20.22 28.70 2.22
CA ALA A 551 -19.83 29.92 2.92
C ALA A 551 -19.66 29.72 4.44
N LYS A 552 -20.48 28.84 5.04
CA LYS A 552 -20.39 28.47 6.46
C LYS A 552 -19.06 27.83 6.90
N LEU A 553 -18.24 27.36 5.96
CA LEU A 553 -16.92 26.79 6.23
C LEU A 553 -15.82 27.86 6.24
N ILE A 554 -16.13 29.07 5.77
CA ILE A 554 -15.22 30.20 5.65
C ILE A 554 -15.49 31.11 6.85
N THR A 555 -14.70 30.93 7.91
CA THR A 555 -14.86 31.61 9.20
C THR A 555 -13.76 32.63 9.48
N GLY A 556 -12.66 32.60 8.72
CA GLY A 556 -11.55 33.54 8.85
C GLY A 556 -11.98 34.94 8.42
N ARG A 557 -11.88 35.91 9.33
CA ARG A 557 -12.31 37.31 9.11
C ARG A 557 -11.46 38.06 8.08
N GLN A 558 -10.25 37.56 7.81
CA GLN A 558 -9.34 38.09 6.81
C GLN A 558 -9.77 37.77 5.38
N HIS A 559 -10.61 36.75 5.19
CA HIS A 559 -11.05 36.29 3.88
C HIS A 559 -12.24 37.11 3.37
N VAL A 560 -12.35 37.21 2.04
CA VAL A 560 -13.46 37.89 1.37
C VAL A 560 -14.29 36.86 0.61
N ILE A 561 -15.61 36.94 0.73
CA ILE A 561 -16.53 36.05 0.00
C ILE A 561 -17.26 36.88 -1.05
N ILE A 562 -17.17 36.44 -2.31
CA ILE A 562 -17.89 37.04 -3.45
C ILE A 562 -18.91 36.02 -3.94
N GLU A 563 -20.20 36.35 -3.78
CA GLU A 563 -21.29 35.48 -4.17
C GLU A 563 -22.03 36.02 -5.39
N SER A 564 -22.42 35.13 -6.31
CA SER A 564 -23.33 35.48 -7.41
C SER A 564 -24.15 34.28 -7.89
N ALA A 565 -24.96 34.45 -8.93
CA ALA A 565 -25.66 33.34 -9.57
C ALA A 565 -24.67 32.38 -10.27
N HIS A 566 -25.11 31.19 -10.66
CA HIS A 566 -24.25 30.28 -11.40
C HIS A 566 -24.05 30.80 -12.85
N PRO A 567 -22.89 30.63 -13.50
CA PRO A 567 -22.69 31.04 -14.90
C PRO A 567 -23.43 30.16 -15.93
N SER A 568 -24.40 29.34 -15.51
CA SER A 568 -25.15 28.46 -16.42
C SER A 568 -26.11 29.25 -17.32
N PRO A 569 -26.52 28.71 -18.48
CA PRO A 569 -27.56 29.32 -19.32
C PRO A 569 -28.87 29.63 -18.56
N LEU A 570 -29.24 28.81 -17.57
CA LEU A 570 -30.47 28.98 -16.78
C LEU A 570 -30.45 30.18 -15.83
N SER A 571 -29.26 30.71 -15.52
CA SER A 571 -29.07 31.78 -14.53
C SER A 571 -28.20 32.93 -15.04
N MET A 572 -27.91 32.96 -16.34
CA MET A 572 -27.04 33.94 -17.00
C MET A 572 -27.45 35.38 -16.65
N ALA A 573 -28.73 35.73 -16.77
CA ALA A 573 -29.20 37.09 -16.53
C ALA A 573 -28.91 37.61 -15.10
N ARG A 574 -28.79 36.71 -14.11
CA ARG A 574 -28.42 37.05 -12.73
C ARG A 574 -26.92 36.96 -12.45
N PHE A 575 -26.16 36.33 -13.35
CA PHE A 575 -24.71 36.24 -13.28
C PHE A 575 -24.05 37.45 -13.93
N MET A 576 -24.61 37.94 -15.05
CA MET A 576 -24.09 39.10 -15.77
C MET A 576 -24.12 40.36 -14.88
N GLY A 577 -23.04 41.14 -14.91
CA GLY A 577 -22.87 42.35 -14.11
C GLY A 577 -22.51 42.08 -12.64
N SER A 578 -22.24 40.82 -12.26
CA SER A 578 -21.80 40.48 -10.91
C SER A 578 -20.39 40.95 -10.60
N ARG A 579 -19.58 41.22 -11.64
CA ARG A 579 -18.23 41.77 -11.62
C ARG A 579 -17.29 41.06 -10.64
N PRO A 580 -17.21 39.71 -10.66
CA PRO A 580 -16.47 39.00 -9.63
C PRO A 580 -14.95 39.16 -9.78
N PHE A 581 -14.42 39.39 -10.99
CA PHE A 581 -12.98 39.41 -11.25
C PHE A 581 -12.34 40.73 -10.81
N SER A 582 -12.96 41.87 -11.12
CA SER A 582 -12.51 43.16 -10.60
C SER A 582 -12.62 43.23 -9.07
N LYS A 583 -13.69 42.67 -8.49
CA LYS A 583 -13.86 42.55 -7.03
C LYS A 583 -12.80 41.65 -6.39
N VAL A 584 -12.42 40.55 -7.03
CA VAL A 584 -11.30 39.71 -6.56
C VAL A 584 -10.01 40.51 -6.53
N ASN A 585 -9.68 41.21 -7.61
CA ASN A 585 -8.45 42.01 -7.68
C ASN A 585 -8.44 43.12 -6.63
N ALA A 586 -9.55 43.86 -6.47
CA ALA A 586 -9.67 44.88 -5.43
C ALA A 586 -9.49 44.30 -4.02
N ALA A 587 -10.05 43.12 -3.74
CA ALA A 587 -9.91 42.46 -2.44
C ALA A 587 -8.48 41.96 -2.16
N LEU A 588 -7.72 41.58 -3.20
CA LEU A 588 -6.31 41.23 -3.08
C LEU A 588 -5.45 42.48 -2.86
N GLU A 589 -5.68 43.54 -3.65
CA GLU A 589 -4.96 44.81 -3.53
C GLU A 589 -5.13 45.45 -2.15
N GLU A 590 -6.34 45.40 -1.58
CA GLU A 590 -6.60 45.87 -0.20
C GLU A 590 -5.77 45.12 0.86
N ALA A 591 -5.37 43.87 0.58
CA ALA A 591 -4.48 43.09 1.43
C ALA A 591 -2.99 43.22 1.06
N GLY A 592 -2.64 44.12 0.14
CA GLY A 592 -1.25 44.32 -0.33
C GLY A 592 -0.75 43.23 -1.28
N GLU A 593 -1.66 42.44 -1.86
CA GLU A 593 -1.37 41.32 -2.73
C GLU A 593 -1.56 41.72 -4.21
N ALA A 594 -0.71 41.24 -5.12
CA ALA A 594 -0.76 41.61 -6.54
C ALA A 594 -2.06 41.13 -7.23
N PRO A 595 -2.73 41.90 -8.09
CA PRO A 595 -3.94 41.43 -8.77
C PRO A 595 -3.69 40.16 -9.59
N ILE A 596 -4.73 39.34 -9.80
CA ILE A 596 -4.66 38.21 -10.74
C ILE A 596 -4.72 38.77 -12.16
N ASP A 597 -3.82 38.31 -13.02
CA ASP A 597 -3.95 38.50 -14.46
C ASP A 597 -4.97 37.49 -15.00
N TRP A 598 -6.19 37.98 -15.24
CA TRP A 598 -7.27 37.16 -15.75
C TRP A 598 -7.17 36.92 -17.26
N GLN A 599 -6.28 37.61 -17.98
CA GLN A 599 -6.07 37.36 -19.40
C GLN A 599 -5.43 35.98 -19.59
N LEU A 600 -6.10 35.14 -20.38
CA LEU A 600 -5.58 33.83 -20.76
C LEU A 600 -4.71 33.96 -22.02
N PRO A 601 -3.73 33.07 -22.23
CA PRO A 601 -3.03 32.97 -23.51
C PRO A 601 -4.03 32.87 -24.66
N LEU A 602 -3.80 33.58 -25.77
CA LEU A 602 -4.72 33.50 -26.93
C LEU A 602 -4.59 32.17 -27.69
N LYS A 603 -3.47 31.48 -27.51
CA LYS A 603 -3.13 30.17 -28.08
C LYS A 603 -2.50 29.29 -27.00
N VAL A 604 -2.74 27.99 -27.06
CA VAL A 604 -2.14 26.98 -26.18
C VAL A 604 -1.44 25.96 -27.08
N GLU A 605 -0.29 25.44 -26.67
CA GLU A 605 0.41 24.40 -27.43
C GLU A 605 -0.52 23.20 -27.67
N GLY A 606 -0.78 22.88 -28.94
CA GLY A 606 -1.73 21.86 -29.38
C GLY A 606 -2.82 22.32 -30.36
N ASP A 607 -2.84 23.61 -30.74
CA ASP A 607 -3.61 24.13 -31.89
C ASP A 607 -3.03 23.73 -33.25
#